data_AF-A0A7C1C659-F1
#
_entry.id   AF-A0A7C1C659-F1
#
_cell.length_a   1.000
_cell.length_b   1.000
_cell.length_c   1.000
_cell.angle_alpha   90.00
_cell.angle_beta   90.00
_cell.angle_gamma   90.00
#
_symmetry.space_group_name_H-M   'P 1'
#
loop_
_entity.id
_entity.type
_entity.pdbx_description
1 polymer ?
#
loop_
_entity_poly.entity_id
_entity_poly.type
_entity_poly.pdbx_seq_one_letter_code
_entity_poly.pdbx_strand_id
1 'polypeptide(L)'
;MKKRASFFWLLILLLTSCAPSFQADQQGRVVDRGTGIGGTGIGGTGILAGTEGENLGLIGRITGFGSIFVNGVEVEYDQATKVSLAGAPAGVGDLALGQVVEVLARNEQGRVTGSDIRIRYEVAGPVGAIDEKSGTIKVLGQSVVIGTGTIRG
;
A
#
# COMPACT_ATOMS: atom_id res chain seq x y z
N MET A 1 57.32 -48.62 -16.71
CA MET A 1 57.09 -49.50 -15.52
C MET A 1 56.56 -48.56 -14.43
N LYS A 2 55.37 -48.63 -13.81
CA LYS A 2 54.52 -49.73 -13.35
C LYS A 2 53.12 -49.11 -13.08
N LYS A 3 52.04 -49.78 -13.47
CA LYS A 3 50.63 -49.40 -13.20
C LYS A 3 50.26 -49.67 -11.74
N ARG A 4 49.42 -48.81 -11.12
CA ARG A 4 48.51 -49.11 -9.99
C ARG A 4 47.37 -48.08 -10.04
N ALA A 5 46.25 -48.30 -10.74
CA ALA A 5 45.15 -49.23 -10.49
C ALA A 5 44.51 -49.11 -9.09
N SER A 6 43.24 -48.72 -9.08
CA SER A 6 42.21 -49.14 -8.14
C SER A 6 42.15 -48.46 -6.77
N PHE A 7 41.45 -47.32 -6.71
CA PHE A 7 40.51 -47.03 -5.60
C PHE A 7 39.31 -46.22 -6.13
N PHE A 8 38.88 -46.59 -7.33
CA PHE A 8 37.52 -46.32 -7.79
C PHE A 8 36.67 -47.40 -7.12
N TRP A 9 35.52 -47.03 -6.54
CA TRP A 9 34.52 -47.93 -5.94
C TRP A 9 34.62 -48.20 -4.43
N LEU A 10 34.47 -47.16 -3.59
CA LEU A 10 33.67 -47.24 -2.35
C LEU A 10 33.43 -45.85 -1.70
N LEU A 11 32.57 -45.02 -2.28
CA LEU A 11 31.78 -44.05 -1.49
C LEU A 11 30.54 -43.61 -2.27
N ILE A 12 29.72 -44.62 -2.57
CA ILE A 12 28.30 -44.47 -2.88
C ILE A 12 27.56 -44.31 -1.53
N LEU A 13 26.51 -43.49 -1.54
CA LEU A 13 25.55 -43.17 -0.47
C LEU A 13 25.93 -42.06 0.53
N LEU A 14 25.53 -40.84 0.20
CA LEU A 14 24.68 -39.93 1.00
C LEU A 14 24.14 -38.90 -0.02
N LEU A 15 22.96 -39.10 -0.63
CA LEU A 15 21.67 -38.57 -0.15
C LEU A 15 21.83 -37.07 0.19
N THR A 16 21.22 -36.09 -0.48
CA THR A 16 19.87 -36.05 -1.03
C THR A 16 19.69 -34.76 -1.83
N SER A 17 18.99 -34.89 -2.95
CA SER A 17 18.43 -33.83 -3.78
C SER A 17 17.66 -32.77 -2.96
N CYS A 18 17.89 -31.49 -3.25
CA CYS A 18 16.86 -30.46 -3.10
C CYS A 18 16.64 -29.81 -4.47
N ALA A 19 15.65 -30.31 -5.21
CA ALA A 19 15.05 -29.59 -6.32
C ALA A 19 13.91 -28.74 -5.75
N PRO A 20 13.80 -27.43 -6.07
CA PRO A 20 12.57 -26.71 -5.80
C PRO A 20 11.54 -27.12 -6.86
N SER A 21 10.65 -28.03 -6.48
CA SER A 21 9.40 -28.27 -7.17
C SER A 21 8.53 -27.02 -7.10
N PHE A 22 8.33 -26.35 -8.24
CA PHE A 22 7.28 -25.36 -8.44
C PHE A 22 5.93 -26.08 -8.26
N GLN A 23 5.33 -25.93 -7.10
CA GLN A 23 4.00 -26.45 -6.81
C GLN A 23 3.05 -25.25 -6.78
N ALA A 24 2.40 -25.03 -7.92
CA ALA A 24 1.23 -24.17 -8.01
C ALA A 24 0.08 -24.88 -7.27
N ASP A 25 0.00 -24.66 -5.96
CA ASP A 25 -1.18 -25.02 -5.19
C ASP A 25 -2.24 -23.94 -5.38
N GLN A 26 -3.16 -24.20 -6.31
CA GLN A 26 -4.44 -23.52 -6.45
C GLN A 26 -5.47 -24.24 -5.56
N GLN A 27 -5.21 -24.40 -4.27
CA GLN A 27 -6.24 -24.77 -3.31
C GLN A 27 -6.96 -23.50 -2.85
N GLY A 28 -8.24 -23.43 -3.20
CA GLY A 28 -9.13 -22.31 -2.94
C GLY A 28 -9.00 -21.76 -1.53
N ARG A 29 -8.50 -20.53 -1.44
CA ARG A 29 -8.73 -19.69 -0.28
C ARG A 29 -10.22 -19.38 -0.28
N VAL A 30 -10.98 -20.17 0.47
CA VAL A 30 -12.23 -19.69 1.06
C VAL A 30 -11.85 -18.39 1.75
N VAL A 31 -12.16 -17.27 1.11
CA VAL A 31 -12.28 -16.00 1.81
C VAL A 31 -13.41 -16.25 2.79
N ASP A 32 -13.03 -16.68 3.98
CA ASP A 32 -13.84 -16.51 5.17
C ASP A 32 -14.11 -15.02 5.23
N ARG A 33 -15.26 -14.62 4.68
CA ARG A 33 -15.77 -13.27 4.76
C ARG A 33 -16.18 -13.14 6.21
N GLY A 34 -15.20 -12.86 7.06
CA GLY A 34 -15.40 -12.62 8.48
C GLY A 34 -16.58 -11.67 8.61
N THR A 35 -17.67 -12.19 9.14
CA THR A 35 -18.83 -11.39 9.52
C THR A 35 -18.32 -10.40 10.54
N GLY A 36 -18.27 -9.12 10.14
CA GLY A 36 -17.86 -8.02 11.01
C GLY A 36 -18.64 -8.07 12.32
N ILE A 37 -17.91 -7.97 13.43
CA ILE A 37 -18.49 -7.86 14.76
C ILE A 37 -19.24 -6.53 14.81
N GLY A 38 -20.53 -6.60 15.12
CA GLY A 38 -21.43 -5.47 15.06
C GLY A 38 -20.93 -4.23 15.81
N GLY A 39 -21.21 -3.08 15.22
CA GLY A 39 -21.50 -1.86 15.97
C GLY A 39 -20.37 -1.27 16.81
N THR A 40 -19.11 -1.36 16.40
CA THR A 40 -18.08 -0.35 16.76
C THR A 40 -17.00 -0.37 15.70
N GLY A 41 -16.84 0.73 14.97
CA GLY A 41 -16.00 0.78 13.78
C GLY A 41 -14.54 0.46 14.06
N ILE A 42 -14.00 -0.55 13.38
CA ILE A 42 -12.58 -0.64 13.01
C ILE A 42 -12.50 -1.25 11.60
N GLY A 43 -12.95 -0.48 10.60
CA GLY A 43 -12.88 -0.85 9.17
C GLY A 43 -11.58 -0.37 8.51
N GLY A 44 -10.43 -0.78 9.05
CA GLY A 44 -9.11 -0.23 8.67
C GLY A 44 -8.43 -0.85 7.45
N THR A 45 -9.10 -1.68 6.66
CA THR A 45 -8.45 -2.41 5.53
C THR A 45 -8.85 -1.92 4.15
N GLY A 46 -9.68 -0.87 4.03
CA GLY A 46 -10.13 -0.36 2.73
C GLY A 46 -10.95 -1.37 1.91
N ILE A 47 -11.29 -2.53 2.49
CA ILE A 47 -12.28 -3.45 1.93
C ILE A 47 -13.64 -2.78 2.11
N LEU A 48 -14.47 -2.77 1.06
CA LEU A 48 -15.89 -2.46 1.15
C LEU A 48 -16.58 -3.50 2.03
N ALA A 49 -16.39 -3.37 3.34
CA ALA A 49 -17.10 -4.13 4.37
C ALA A 49 -18.24 -3.31 4.98
N GLY A 50 -18.46 -2.09 4.49
CA GLY A 50 -19.57 -1.25 4.91
C GLY A 50 -20.85 -1.69 4.25
N THR A 51 -21.83 -2.01 5.07
CA THR A 51 -23.23 -2.16 4.69
C THR A 51 -23.74 -0.81 4.15
N GLU A 52 -24.76 -0.85 3.31
CA GLU A 52 -25.52 0.34 2.88
C GLU A 52 -25.77 1.31 4.05
N GLY A 53 -25.37 2.57 3.91
CA GLY A 53 -25.55 3.63 4.89
C GLY A 53 -24.46 3.75 5.97
N GLU A 54 -23.44 2.89 5.98
CA GLU A 54 -22.36 2.93 6.96
C GLU A 54 -21.23 3.92 6.58
N ASN A 55 -20.57 4.47 7.60
CA ASN A 55 -19.36 5.27 7.44
C ASN A 55 -18.15 4.34 7.21
N LEU A 56 -17.31 4.70 6.24
CA LEU A 56 -16.10 4.00 5.82
C LEU A 56 -14.86 4.85 6.14
N GLY A 57 -13.79 4.19 6.60
CA GLY A 57 -12.46 4.79 6.73
C GLY A 57 -11.52 4.25 5.66
N LEU A 58 -11.02 5.09 4.77
CA LEU A 58 -10.04 4.71 3.75
C LEU A 58 -8.71 5.41 4.06
N ILE A 59 -7.64 4.64 4.22
CA ILE A 59 -6.29 5.20 4.36
C ILE A 59 -5.43 4.61 3.25
N GLY A 60 -4.89 5.46 2.38
CA GLY A 60 -4.12 5.00 1.23
C GLY A 60 -3.72 6.11 0.29
N ARG A 61 -3.03 5.72 -0.79
CA ARG A 61 -2.53 6.65 -1.80
C ARG A 61 -3.61 6.98 -2.83
N ILE A 62 -3.69 8.24 -3.24
CA ILE A 62 -4.51 8.66 -4.38
C ILE A 62 -3.88 8.11 -5.67
N THR A 63 -4.68 7.38 -6.44
CA THR A 63 -4.25 6.73 -7.69
C THR A 63 -5.02 7.17 -8.95
N GLY A 64 -6.05 8.01 -8.82
CA GLY A 64 -6.85 8.52 -9.93
C GLY A 64 -7.56 9.85 -9.61
N PHE A 65 -8.15 10.48 -10.64
CA PHE A 65 -8.83 11.79 -10.58
C PHE A 65 -10.14 11.85 -11.39
N GLY A 66 -10.99 12.85 -11.10
CA GLY A 66 -12.41 12.93 -11.46
C GLY A 66 -13.28 12.56 -10.24
N SER A 67 -12.79 11.58 -9.51
CA SER A 67 -13.03 11.12 -8.15
C SER A 67 -11.67 10.61 -7.66
N ILE A 68 -11.42 10.50 -6.35
CA ILE A 68 -10.14 9.96 -5.89
C ILE A 68 -10.25 8.45 -5.75
N PHE A 69 -9.23 7.74 -6.19
CA PHE A 69 -9.13 6.29 -6.02
C PHE A 69 -8.16 5.97 -4.88
N VAL A 70 -8.70 5.42 -3.78
CA VAL A 70 -7.95 5.06 -2.57
C VAL A 70 -8.11 3.57 -2.31
N ASN A 71 -7.00 2.81 -2.32
CA ASN A 71 -7.01 1.34 -2.23
C ASN A 71 -7.94 0.65 -3.24
N GLY A 72 -8.16 1.27 -4.41
CA GLY A 72 -9.06 0.76 -5.45
C GLY A 72 -10.54 1.13 -5.28
N VAL A 73 -10.91 1.82 -4.19
CA VAL A 73 -12.26 2.37 -4.00
C VAL A 73 -12.33 3.76 -4.61
N GLU A 74 -13.29 3.96 -5.50
CA GLU A 74 -13.65 5.27 -6.03
C GLU A 74 -14.39 6.08 -4.96
N VAL A 75 -13.94 7.30 -4.68
CA VAL A 75 -14.56 8.21 -3.72
C VAL A 75 -14.95 9.50 -4.42
N GLU A 76 -16.25 9.76 -4.47
CA GLU A 76 -16.81 11.03 -4.91
C GLU A 76 -16.65 12.11 -3.84
N TYR A 77 -16.43 13.35 -4.26
CA TYR A 77 -16.37 14.52 -3.41
C TYR A 77 -16.74 15.76 -4.23
N ASP A 78 -17.07 16.84 -3.53
CA ASP A 78 -17.41 18.13 -4.13
C ASP A 78 -16.64 19.28 -3.46
N GLN A 79 -16.88 20.51 -3.91
CA GLN A 79 -16.22 21.71 -3.38
C GLN A 79 -16.59 22.01 -1.91
N ALA A 80 -17.65 21.41 -1.37
CA ALA A 80 -18.05 21.56 0.02
C ALA A 80 -17.38 20.51 0.94
N THR A 81 -16.73 19.50 0.36
CA THR A 81 -16.04 18.45 1.10
C THR A 81 -14.89 19.05 1.89
N LYS A 82 -14.81 18.72 3.19
CA LYS A 82 -13.75 19.22 4.05
C LYS A 82 -12.42 18.56 3.65
N VAL A 83 -11.43 19.39 3.33
CA VAL A 83 -10.05 18.94 3.09
C VAL A 83 -9.12 19.59 4.09
N SER A 84 -8.14 18.83 4.57
CA SER A 84 -7.07 19.36 5.41
C SER A 84 -5.73 18.77 5.01
N LEU A 85 -4.68 19.60 5.10
CA LEU A 85 -3.30 19.20 4.87
C LEU A 85 -2.54 19.36 6.18
N ALA A 86 -2.09 18.25 6.76
CA ALA A 86 -1.38 18.24 8.04
C ALA A 86 -2.11 19.02 9.16
N GLY A 87 -3.44 18.91 9.20
CA GLY A 87 -4.31 19.56 10.19
C GLY A 87 -4.69 21.01 9.88
N ALA A 88 -4.09 21.65 8.86
CA ALA A 88 -4.52 22.96 8.39
C ALA A 88 -5.64 22.83 7.33
N PRO A 89 -6.57 23.80 7.26
CA PRO A 89 -7.57 23.83 6.18
C PRO A 89 -6.90 23.84 4.80
N ALA A 90 -7.42 23.03 3.89
CA ALA A 90 -6.98 22.93 2.50
C ALA A 90 -8.21 22.86 1.58
N GLY A 91 -7.98 22.99 0.28
CA GLY A 91 -9.01 22.87 -0.74
C GLY A 91 -8.96 21.52 -1.46
N VAL A 92 -10.05 21.21 -2.14
CA VAL A 92 -10.14 20.07 -3.06
C VAL A 92 -9.08 20.14 -4.16
N GLY A 93 -8.67 21.35 -4.57
CA GLY A 93 -7.59 21.57 -5.53
C GLY A 93 -6.19 21.18 -5.04
N ASP A 94 -6.01 20.94 -3.73
CA ASP A 94 -4.73 20.52 -3.16
C ASP A 94 -4.54 18.99 -3.18
N LEU A 95 -5.56 18.24 -3.58
CA LEU A 95 -5.47 16.79 -3.79
C LEU A 95 -4.60 16.50 -5.01
N ALA A 96 -3.60 15.64 -4.84
CA ALA A 96 -2.63 15.25 -5.87
C ALA A 96 -2.50 13.72 -5.94
N LEU A 97 -2.26 13.18 -7.16
CA LEU A 97 -1.86 11.77 -7.30
C LEU A 97 -0.64 11.50 -6.43
N GLY A 98 -0.57 10.30 -5.86
CA GLY A 98 0.58 9.91 -5.05
C GLY A 98 0.55 10.39 -3.60
N GLN A 99 -0.34 11.33 -3.23
CA GLN A 99 -0.53 11.69 -1.83
C GLN A 99 -1.17 10.54 -1.05
N VAL A 100 -0.77 10.38 0.21
CA VAL A 100 -1.47 9.53 1.17
C VAL A 100 -2.55 10.35 1.86
N VAL A 101 -3.76 9.81 1.86
CA VAL A 101 -4.94 10.43 2.48
C VAL A 101 -5.60 9.50 3.49
N GLU A 102 -6.23 10.11 4.48
CA GLU A 102 -7.27 9.50 5.31
C GLU A 102 -8.62 10.06 4.86
N VAL A 103 -9.56 9.20 4.52
CA VAL A 103 -10.88 9.59 4.04
C VAL A 103 -11.93 9.01 4.97
N LEU A 104 -12.77 9.88 5.52
CA LEU A 104 -14.05 9.48 6.08
C LEU A 104 -15.10 9.56 4.97
N ALA A 105 -15.60 8.40 4.56
CA ALA A 105 -16.59 8.29 3.51
C ALA A 105 -17.88 7.65 4.01
N ARG A 106 -18.92 7.67 3.19
CA ARG A 106 -20.17 6.95 3.39
C ARG A 106 -20.52 6.20 2.12
N ASN A 107 -20.99 4.95 2.27
CA ASN A 107 -21.50 4.17 1.15
C ASN A 107 -23.03 4.28 1.09
N GLU A 108 -23.56 4.81 0.00
CA GLU A 108 -25.00 4.89 -0.26
C GLU A 108 -25.30 4.34 -1.66
N GLN A 109 -26.02 3.23 -1.73
CA GLN A 109 -26.43 2.54 -2.95
C GLN A 109 -25.25 2.16 -3.84
N GLY A 110 -24.14 1.73 -3.22
CA GLY A 110 -22.88 1.43 -3.90
C GLY A 110 -22.05 2.65 -4.31
N ARG A 111 -22.50 3.87 -3.99
CA ARG A 111 -21.76 5.11 -4.26
C ARG A 111 -21.05 5.58 -2.99
N VAL A 112 -19.73 5.67 -3.06
CA VAL A 112 -18.90 6.07 -1.91
C VAL A 112 -18.62 7.56 -1.99
N THR A 113 -19.14 8.33 -1.03
CA THR A 113 -18.95 9.79 -0.96
C THR A 113 -18.07 10.16 0.22
N GLY A 114 -17.01 10.94 -0.01
CA GLY A 114 -16.13 11.47 1.01
C GLY A 114 -16.74 12.67 1.74
N SER A 115 -16.55 12.74 3.05
CA SER A 115 -17.04 13.83 3.91
C SER A 115 -15.91 14.61 4.60
N ASP A 116 -14.78 13.95 4.89
CA ASP A 116 -13.55 14.56 5.41
C ASP A 116 -12.35 13.85 4.76
N ILE A 117 -11.48 14.61 4.11
CA ILE A 117 -10.26 14.12 3.45
C ILE A 117 -9.07 14.80 4.12
N ARG A 118 -8.17 14.00 4.69
CA ARG A 118 -6.95 14.50 5.35
C ARG A 118 -5.72 14.03 4.61
N ILE A 119 -4.99 14.97 4.04
CA ILE A 119 -3.71 14.73 3.37
C ILE A 119 -2.62 14.62 4.44
N ARG A 120 -1.84 13.54 4.38
CA ARG A 120 -0.74 13.27 5.31
C ARG A 120 0.61 13.56 4.68
N TYR A 121 1.53 14.08 5.48
CA TYR A 121 2.95 13.99 5.16
C TYR A 121 3.46 12.60 5.55
N GLU A 122 4.11 11.91 4.61
CA GLU A 122 4.86 10.68 4.93
C GLU A 122 6.16 11.01 5.65
N VAL A 123 6.83 12.10 5.25
CA VAL A 123 8.07 12.59 5.85
C VAL A 123 8.05 14.12 5.85
N ALA A 124 8.32 14.74 7.01
CA ALA A 124 8.43 16.20 7.15
C ALA A 124 9.56 16.57 8.13
N GLY A 125 10.34 17.58 7.80
CA GLY A 125 11.44 18.06 8.63
C GLY A 125 12.51 18.81 7.83
N PRO A 126 13.55 19.32 8.50
CA PRO A 126 14.68 19.94 7.83
C PRO A 126 15.43 18.92 6.95
N VAL A 127 15.80 19.37 5.76
CA VAL A 127 16.70 18.61 4.88
C VAL A 127 18.11 18.69 5.46
N GLY A 128 18.65 17.53 5.83
CA GLY A 128 20.00 17.43 6.40
C GLY A 128 21.08 17.10 5.37
N ALA A 129 20.72 16.40 4.29
CA ALA A 129 21.64 16.09 3.19
C ALA A 129 20.87 15.73 1.91
N ILE A 130 21.50 15.95 0.76
CA ILE A 130 21.05 15.50 -0.55
C ILE A 130 22.22 14.75 -1.19
N ASP A 131 22.00 13.50 -1.60
CA ASP A 131 22.96 12.71 -2.37
C ASP A 131 22.37 12.43 -3.75
N GLU A 132 22.80 13.23 -4.72
CA GLU A 132 22.35 13.13 -6.11
C GLU A 132 22.82 11.84 -6.79
N LYS A 133 23.95 11.26 -6.38
CA LYS A 133 24.50 10.05 -7.01
C LYS A 133 23.68 8.83 -6.66
N SER A 134 23.21 8.75 -5.42
CA SER A 134 22.33 7.68 -4.95
C SER A 134 20.84 8.03 -5.07
N GLY A 135 20.50 9.24 -5.50
CA GLY A 135 19.11 9.70 -5.63
C GLY A 135 18.39 9.73 -4.28
N THR A 136 19.07 10.13 -3.21
CA THR A 136 18.55 10.03 -1.84
C THR A 136 18.60 11.39 -1.12
N ILE A 137 17.57 11.68 -0.33
CA ILE A 137 17.50 12.88 0.53
C ILE A 137 17.38 12.44 1.98
N LYS A 138 18.09 13.12 2.89
CA LYS A 138 17.96 12.90 4.33
C LYS A 138 17.10 14.00 4.95
N VAL A 139 15.96 13.64 5.54
CA VAL A 139 15.02 14.56 6.21
C VAL A 139 14.89 14.18 7.67
N LEU A 140 15.30 15.05 8.60
CA LEU A 140 15.33 14.77 10.05
C LEU A 140 15.98 13.40 10.39
N GLY A 141 17.01 12.98 9.65
CA GLY A 141 17.64 11.68 9.86
C GLY A 141 17.07 10.51 9.05
N GLN A 142 15.85 10.63 8.53
CA GLN A 142 15.21 9.65 7.65
C GLN A 142 15.78 9.72 6.23
N SER A 143 16.10 8.56 5.65
CA SER A 143 16.57 8.47 4.25
C SER A 143 15.38 8.26 3.30
N VAL A 144 15.16 9.19 2.39
CA VAL A 144 14.09 9.16 1.37
C VAL A 144 14.73 8.90 0.01
N VAL A 145 14.37 7.78 -0.63
CA VAL A 145 14.81 7.44 -1.98
C VAL A 145 13.88 8.11 -2.99
N ILE A 146 14.45 8.89 -3.91
CA ILE A 146 13.70 9.54 -4.98
C ILE A 146 13.43 8.50 -6.08
N GLY A 147 12.15 8.21 -6.32
CA GLY A 147 11.73 7.34 -7.41
C GLY A 147 11.86 8.02 -8.78
N THR A 148 11.67 7.24 -9.86
CA THR A 148 11.73 7.73 -11.24
C THR A 148 10.49 8.54 -11.68
N GLY A 149 9.49 8.69 -10.81
CA GLY A 149 8.29 9.50 -11.06
C GLY A 149 8.47 10.92 -10.53
N THR A 150 8.24 11.93 -11.37
CA THR A 150 8.15 13.32 -10.94
C THR A 150 6.69 13.72 -10.82
N ILE A 151 6.26 14.07 -9.61
CA ILE A 151 4.98 14.77 -9.40
C ILE A 151 5.31 16.27 -9.40
N ARG A 152 4.79 17.01 -10.38
CA ARG A 152 4.90 18.47 -10.41
C ARG A 152 3.65 19.05 -9.75
N GLY A 153 3.87 19.94 -8.78
CA GLY A 153 2.82 20.80 -8.23
C GLY A 153 2.52 21.97 -9.15
#